data_AF-A0A2T3A409-F1
#
_entry.id   AF-A0A2T3A409-F1
#
_cell.length_a   1.000
_cell.length_b   1.000
_cell.length_c   1.000
_cell.angle_alpha   90.00
_cell.angle_beta   90.00
_cell.angle_gamma   90.00
#
_symmetry.space_group_name_H-M   'P 1'
#
loop_
_entity.id
_entity.type
_entity.pdbx_description
1 polymer ?
#
loop_
_entity_poly.entity_id
_entity_poly.type
_entity_poly.pdbx_seq_one_letter_code
_entity_poly.pdbx_strand_id
1 'polypeptide(L)'
;MGSTGRGSGTSATTRTTCILEPVDFSDEGQCAELLRQREICGWAKTQEDIAAWREATAARIKSMFWIQKVVAEQDAQPPGAASSLIRIGHVSLDAEAEPPNLELANPHDRSVLTISRLFILPEHRKGGVGRAAVAMLEEYARQEPYGSRNCRTIAITTLSRRYCEEDAYRAEYLLASGESEPLQRGTSNEDWYARMGYVKWKDEPLYLQPMAGRQDFRLVAAYMRKAIA
;
A
#
# COMPACT_ATOMS: atom_id res chain seq x y z
N MET A 1 22.83 -11.59 -54.51
CA MET A 1 22.09 -10.47 -53.88
C MET A 1 21.35 -11.03 -52.68
N GLY A 2 21.89 -10.81 -51.48
CA GLY A 2 21.29 -11.27 -50.23
C GLY A 2 20.16 -10.35 -49.78
N SER A 3 19.17 -10.92 -49.11
CA SER A 3 18.26 -10.20 -48.23
C SER A 3 18.05 -11.04 -46.99
N THR A 4 18.86 -10.74 -45.98
CA THR A 4 18.64 -11.10 -44.59
C THR A 4 17.76 -10.03 -43.96
N GLY A 5 16.86 -10.44 -43.06
CA GLY A 5 16.25 -9.53 -42.11
C GLY A 5 14.82 -9.88 -41.79
N ARG A 6 14.59 -10.64 -40.71
CA ARG A 6 13.45 -10.40 -39.82
C ARG A 6 13.93 -10.59 -38.39
N GLY A 7 13.85 -9.49 -37.67
CA GLY A 7 14.34 -9.33 -36.31
C GLY A 7 13.61 -10.26 -35.35
N SER A 8 14.41 -10.92 -34.52
CA SER A 8 14.01 -11.47 -33.24
C SER A 8 13.45 -10.34 -32.38
N GLY A 9 12.14 -10.35 -32.13
CA GLY A 9 11.52 -9.52 -31.11
C GLY A 9 11.99 -9.99 -29.74
N THR A 10 12.87 -9.21 -29.11
CA THR A 10 13.25 -9.41 -27.72
C THR A 10 12.05 -9.02 -26.86
N SER A 11 11.31 -10.01 -26.36
CA SER A 11 10.30 -9.81 -25.33
C SER A 11 11.02 -9.32 -24.07
N ALA A 12 10.85 -8.04 -23.73
CA ALA A 12 11.38 -7.48 -22.51
C ALA A 12 10.59 -8.05 -21.33
N THR A 13 11.10 -9.14 -20.74
CA THR A 13 10.59 -9.69 -19.49
C THR A 13 10.67 -8.59 -18.43
N THR A 14 9.52 -8.05 -18.04
CA THR A 14 9.42 -7.07 -16.97
C THR A 14 9.95 -7.75 -15.70
N ARG A 15 11.15 -7.37 -15.26
CA ARG A 15 11.75 -7.96 -14.07
C ARG A 15 10.89 -7.55 -12.88
N THR A 16 10.17 -8.50 -12.29
CA THR A 16 9.33 -8.28 -11.12
C THR A 16 10.17 -7.64 -10.00
N THR A 17 9.86 -6.40 -9.63
CA THR A 17 10.66 -5.59 -8.70
C THR A 17 10.44 -5.95 -7.23
N CYS A 18 9.38 -6.71 -6.92
CA CYS A 18 9.05 -7.18 -5.58
C CYS A 18 8.16 -8.43 -5.61
N ILE A 19 8.16 -9.18 -4.52
CA ILE A 19 7.26 -10.33 -4.30
C ILE A 19 6.23 -9.94 -3.23
N LEU A 20 4.99 -10.41 -3.38
CA LEU A 20 3.97 -10.32 -2.34
C LEU A 20 3.79 -11.71 -1.69
N GLU A 21 4.26 -11.85 -0.45
CA GLU A 21 4.09 -13.05 0.36
C GLU A 21 2.96 -12.80 1.39
N PRO A 22 1.94 -13.67 1.51
CA PRO A 22 0.94 -13.54 2.56
C PRO A 22 1.59 -13.50 3.94
N VAL A 23 1.15 -12.58 4.81
CA VAL A 23 1.64 -12.52 6.19
C VAL A 23 1.15 -13.75 6.95
N ASP A 24 2.09 -14.47 7.57
CA ASP A 24 1.77 -15.56 8.49
C ASP A 24 1.61 -14.99 9.91
N PHE A 25 0.36 -14.84 10.34
CA PHE A 25 0.04 -14.37 11.68
C PHE A 25 0.19 -15.43 12.79
N SER A 26 0.56 -16.67 12.44
CA SER A 26 0.96 -17.69 13.42
C SER A 26 2.46 -17.65 13.72
N ASP A 27 3.24 -16.98 12.87
CA ASP A 27 4.67 -16.72 13.06
C ASP A 27 4.86 -15.45 13.92
N GLU A 28 5.32 -15.64 15.16
CA GLU A 28 5.59 -14.56 16.10
C GLU A 28 6.66 -13.58 15.58
N GLY A 29 7.64 -14.07 14.82
CA GLY A 29 8.69 -13.25 14.22
C GLY A 29 8.13 -12.33 13.13
N GLN A 30 7.15 -12.80 12.35
CA GLN A 30 6.43 -11.96 11.39
C GLN A 30 5.55 -10.93 12.08
N CYS A 31 4.84 -11.32 13.14
CA CYS A 31 4.03 -10.38 13.93
C CYS A 31 4.90 -9.27 14.55
N ALA A 32 6.07 -9.63 15.10
CA ALA A 32 7.02 -8.68 15.66
C ALA A 32 7.59 -7.73 14.60
N GLU A 33 7.99 -8.25 13.43
CA GLU A 33 8.48 -7.41 12.32
C GLU A 33 7.39 -6.47 11.80
N LEU A 34 6.14 -6.93 11.77
CA LEU A 34 5.02 -6.14 11.30
C LEU A 34 4.78 -4.98 12.25
N LEU A 35 4.73 -5.25 13.55
CA LEU A 35 4.60 -4.24 14.59
C LEU A 35 5.73 -3.21 14.49
N ARG A 36 6.98 -3.64 14.36
CA ARG A 36 8.13 -2.74 14.16
C ARG A 36 7.93 -1.80 12.98
N GLN A 37 7.47 -2.32 11.83
CA GLN A 37 7.18 -1.48 10.66
C GLN A 37 5.99 -0.54 10.90
N ARG A 38 4.97 -0.95 11.66
CA ARG A 38 3.85 -0.07 12.05
C ARG A 38 4.28 1.05 13.00
N GLU A 39 5.20 0.77 13.92
CA GLU A 39 5.79 1.80 14.79
C GLU A 39 6.52 2.85 13.97
N ILE A 40 7.32 2.44 12.98
CA ILE A 40 7.98 3.35 12.02
C ILE A 40 6.95 4.10 11.17
N CYS A 41 5.85 3.45 10.77
CA CYS A 41 4.76 4.09 10.05
C CYS A 41 4.06 5.16 10.90
N GLY A 42 4.00 4.97 12.22
CA GLY A 42 3.37 5.90 13.17
C GLY A 42 1.87 5.67 13.40
N TRP A 43 1.23 4.77 12.65
CA TRP A 43 -0.23 4.53 12.65
C TRP A 43 -0.54 3.06 12.93
N ALA A 44 -1.65 2.78 13.63
CA ALA A 44 -2.14 1.42 13.93
C ALA A 44 -0.97 0.47 14.27
N LYS A 45 -0.35 0.76 15.43
CA LYS A 45 0.97 0.30 15.86
C LYS A 45 0.93 -0.39 17.21
N THR A 46 -0.22 -0.92 17.60
CA THR A 46 -0.36 -1.65 18.87
C THR A 46 -0.50 -3.15 18.62
N GLN A 47 -0.32 -3.95 19.66
CA GLN A 47 -0.53 -5.39 19.57
C GLN A 47 -1.99 -5.75 19.29
N GLU A 48 -2.92 -4.92 19.77
CA GLU A 48 -4.36 -5.06 19.51
C GLU A 48 -4.65 -4.89 18.01
N ASP A 49 -3.98 -3.97 17.31
CA ASP A 49 -4.10 -3.82 15.86
C ASP A 49 -3.67 -5.09 15.13
N ILE A 50 -2.54 -5.69 15.53
CA ILE A 50 -2.02 -6.94 14.93
C ILE A 50 -2.99 -8.11 15.19
N ALA A 51 -3.52 -8.22 16.42
CA ALA A 51 -4.50 -9.23 16.78
C ALA A 51 -5.79 -9.10 15.95
N ALA A 52 -6.30 -7.88 15.79
CA ALA A 52 -7.48 -7.61 14.96
C ALA A 52 -7.24 -7.99 13.49
N TRP A 53 -6.05 -7.75 12.94
CA TRP A 53 -5.74 -8.13 11.56
C TRP A 53 -5.58 -9.63 11.38
N ARG A 54 -5.06 -10.34 12.38
CA ARG A 54 -5.04 -11.81 12.39
C ARG A 54 -6.45 -12.37 12.31
N GLU A 55 -7.37 -11.86 13.13
CA GLU A 55 -8.78 -12.28 13.12
C GLU A 55 -9.45 -11.97 11.79
N ALA A 56 -9.28 -10.74 11.26
CA ALA A 56 -9.83 -10.35 9.96
C ALA A 56 -9.26 -11.20 8.81
N THR A 57 -8.00 -11.64 8.90
CA THR A 57 -7.37 -12.53 7.91
C THR A 57 -7.95 -13.94 8.00
N ALA A 58 -8.12 -14.49 9.21
CA ALA A 58 -8.78 -15.77 9.41
C ALA A 58 -10.23 -15.77 8.89
N ALA A 59 -10.94 -14.64 9.02
CA ALA A 59 -12.29 -14.45 8.50
C ALA A 59 -12.35 -14.15 6.98
N ARG A 60 -11.21 -14.09 6.28
CA ARG A 60 -11.11 -13.70 4.85
C ARG A 60 -11.71 -12.32 4.52
N ILE A 61 -11.69 -11.43 5.51
CA ILE A 61 -12.09 -10.02 5.38
C ILE A 61 -10.89 -9.19 4.94
N LYS A 62 -9.69 -9.57 5.38
CA LYS A 62 -8.42 -8.89 5.08
C LYS A 62 -7.43 -9.90 4.48
N SER A 63 -6.72 -9.51 3.44
CA SER A 63 -5.56 -10.25 2.93
C SER A 63 -4.35 -9.36 3.04
N MET A 64 -3.42 -9.67 3.95
CA MET A 64 -2.22 -8.87 4.16
C MET A 64 -0.99 -9.56 3.61
N PHE A 65 -0.11 -8.77 3.00
CA PHE A 65 1.07 -9.24 2.30
C PHE A 65 2.31 -8.47 2.75
N TRP A 66 3.41 -9.20 2.92
CA TRP A 66 4.74 -8.65 2.89
C TRP A 66 5.10 -8.19 1.49
N ILE A 67 5.68 -7.01 1.39
CA ILE A 67 6.39 -6.56 0.20
C ILE A 67 7.84 -6.98 0.37
N GLN A 68 8.28 -7.92 -0.44
CA GLN A 68 9.61 -8.50 -0.38
C GLN A 68 10.47 -8.10 -1.58
N LYS A 69 11.77 -7.96 -1.34
CA LYS A 69 12.74 -7.66 -2.40
C LYS A 69 13.97 -8.53 -2.24
N VAL A 70 14.51 -8.98 -3.37
CA VAL A 70 15.81 -9.64 -3.44
C VAL A 70 16.89 -8.59 -3.26
N VAL A 71 17.75 -8.76 -2.26
CA VAL A 71 18.94 -7.95 -2.09
C VAL A 71 20.15 -8.82 -2.41
N ALA A 72 20.97 -8.32 -3.33
CA ALA A 72 22.31 -8.87 -3.51
C ALA A 72 23.14 -8.38 -2.33
N GLU A 73 23.72 -9.28 -1.56
CA GLU A 73 24.73 -8.90 -0.57
C GLU A 73 25.88 -8.22 -1.33
N GLN A 74 26.11 -6.93 -1.06
CA GLN A 74 27.22 -6.18 -1.65
C GLN A 74 28.42 -6.14 -0.70
N ASP A 75 29.56 -6.50 -1.28
CA ASP A 75 30.95 -6.27 -0.88
C ASP A 75 31.50 -7.05 0.33
N ALA A 76 31.63 -8.37 0.15
CA ALA A 76 32.89 -9.13 0.21
C ALA A 76 32.64 -10.61 0.52
N GLN A 77 32.42 -11.49 -0.47
CA GLN A 77 32.63 -12.96 -0.35
C GLN A 77 32.42 -13.69 -1.70
N PRO A 78 32.80 -14.98 -1.85
CA PRO A 78 33.22 -15.61 -3.11
C PRO A 78 32.05 -15.86 -4.08
N PRO A 79 32.32 -16.27 -5.33
CA PRO A 79 31.28 -16.69 -6.27
C PRO A 79 30.47 -17.86 -5.69
N GLY A 80 29.22 -17.59 -5.29
CA GLY A 80 28.32 -18.57 -4.67
C GLY A 80 27.34 -18.01 -3.61
N ALA A 81 27.44 -16.73 -3.22
CA ALA A 81 26.55 -16.15 -2.21
C ALA A 81 25.07 -16.14 -2.66
N ALA A 82 24.20 -16.70 -1.82
CA ALA A 82 22.77 -16.79 -2.06
C ALA A 82 22.13 -15.39 -1.92
N SER A 83 21.33 -14.99 -2.90
CA SER A 83 20.53 -13.77 -2.79
C SER A 83 19.48 -13.93 -1.68
N SER A 84 19.41 -12.99 -0.74
CA SER A 84 18.44 -13.04 0.35
C SER A 84 17.20 -12.23 0.02
N LEU A 85 16.04 -12.72 0.46
CA LEU A 85 14.76 -12.05 0.31
C LEU A 85 14.43 -11.34 1.62
N ILE A 86 14.29 -10.02 1.58
CA ILE A 86 14.00 -9.22 2.78
C ILE A 86 12.61 -8.60 2.70
N ARG A 87 11.95 -8.47 3.86
CA ARG A 87 10.65 -7.80 4.02
C ARG A 87 10.88 -6.30 4.13
N ILE A 88 10.50 -5.57 3.10
CA ILE A 88 10.76 -4.11 3.00
C ILE A 88 9.53 -3.25 3.25
N GLY A 89 8.39 -3.89 3.48
CA GLY A 89 7.11 -3.22 3.64
C GLY A 89 5.97 -4.22 3.75
N HIS A 90 4.75 -3.69 3.85
CA HIS A 90 3.52 -4.47 3.87
C HIS A 90 2.39 -3.71 3.17
N VAL A 91 1.36 -4.43 2.76
CA VAL A 91 0.15 -3.88 2.14
C VAL A 91 -0.99 -4.87 2.34
N SER A 92 -2.24 -4.40 2.37
CA SER A 92 -3.41 -5.28 2.39
C SER A 92 -4.39 -5.01 1.26
N LEU A 93 -5.13 -6.06 0.91
CA LEU A 93 -6.30 -6.03 0.05
C LEU A 93 -7.49 -6.50 0.89
N ASP A 94 -8.46 -5.61 1.10
CA ASP A 94 -9.53 -5.82 2.07
C ASP A 94 -10.90 -5.89 1.38
N ALA A 95 -11.73 -6.83 1.83
CA ALA A 95 -13.12 -7.00 1.45
C ALA A 95 -14.09 -6.13 2.27
N GLU A 96 -13.61 -5.56 3.37
CA GLU A 96 -14.33 -4.58 4.19
C GLU A 96 -13.45 -3.36 4.48
N ALA A 97 -14.09 -2.20 4.59
CA ALA A 97 -13.45 -0.95 4.98
C ALA A 97 -13.69 -0.65 6.46
N GLU A 98 -12.78 0.11 7.06
CA GLU A 98 -12.85 0.56 8.44
C GLU A 98 -12.79 2.10 8.47
N PRO A 99 -13.89 2.80 8.83
CA PRO A 99 -15.23 2.29 9.11
C PRO A 99 -15.94 1.70 7.87
N PRO A 100 -17.03 0.91 8.04
CA PRO A 100 -17.74 0.28 6.93
C PRO A 100 -18.20 1.28 5.87
N ASN A 101 -17.82 1.02 4.62
CA ASN A 101 -18.19 1.82 3.47
C ASN A 101 -18.19 0.96 2.20
N LEU A 102 -19.38 0.75 1.63
CA LEU A 102 -19.58 -0.11 0.45
C LEU A 102 -18.93 0.46 -0.83
N GLU A 103 -18.65 1.76 -0.90
CA GLU A 103 -17.90 2.37 -2.01
C GLU A 103 -16.39 2.12 -1.90
N LEU A 104 -15.88 1.79 -0.71
CA LEU A 104 -14.49 1.41 -0.47
C LEU A 104 -14.29 -0.09 -0.57
N ALA A 105 -15.18 -0.88 0.04
CA ALA A 105 -15.15 -2.32 -0.05
C ALA A 105 -16.56 -2.89 0.20
N ASN A 106 -17.02 -3.74 -0.71
CA ASN A 106 -18.35 -4.34 -0.62
C ASN A 106 -18.22 -5.83 -0.23
N PRO A 107 -18.44 -6.19 1.04
CA PRO A 107 -18.29 -7.58 1.49
C PRO A 107 -19.33 -8.53 0.90
N HIS A 108 -20.48 -8.03 0.45
CA HIS A 108 -21.60 -8.88 0.01
C HIS A 108 -21.32 -9.57 -1.33
N ASP A 109 -20.73 -8.86 -2.29
CA ASP A 109 -20.47 -9.38 -3.63
C ASP A 109 -18.99 -9.29 -4.05
N ARG A 110 -18.16 -8.60 -3.25
CA ARG A 110 -16.74 -8.31 -3.52
C ARG A 110 -16.52 -7.62 -4.86
N SER A 111 -17.50 -6.82 -5.31
CA SER A 111 -17.41 -6.00 -6.52
C SER A 111 -16.41 -4.84 -6.40
N VAL A 112 -16.20 -4.38 -5.17
CA VAL A 112 -15.19 -3.39 -4.79
C VAL A 112 -14.34 -3.95 -3.67
N LEU A 113 -13.02 -3.87 -3.82
CA LEU A 113 -12.04 -4.16 -2.76
C LEU A 113 -11.18 -2.93 -2.52
N THR A 114 -10.63 -2.79 -1.31
CA THR A 114 -9.76 -1.66 -0.97
C THR A 114 -8.31 -2.09 -0.81
N ILE A 115 -7.38 -1.33 -1.39
CA ILE A 115 -5.96 -1.44 -1.03
C ILE A 115 -5.74 -0.53 0.18
N SER A 116 -5.25 -1.10 1.27
CA SER A 116 -4.97 -0.34 2.50
C SER A 116 -3.61 -0.72 3.10
N ARG A 117 -3.20 0.03 4.11
CA ARG A 117 -1.98 -0.23 4.92
C ARG A 117 -0.71 -0.38 4.09
N LEU A 118 -0.64 0.23 2.90
CA LEU A 118 0.58 0.27 2.10
C LEU A 118 1.67 1.04 2.86
N PHE A 119 2.70 0.32 3.27
CA PHE A 119 3.88 0.87 3.91
C PHE A 119 5.12 0.25 3.28
N ILE A 120 6.12 1.08 3.03
CA ILE A 120 7.45 0.66 2.59
C ILE A 120 8.45 1.41 3.45
N LEU A 121 9.44 0.69 3.98
CA LEU A 121 10.55 1.26 4.74
C LEU A 121 11.20 2.40 3.93
N PRO A 122 11.50 3.56 4.55
CA PRO A 122 11.99 4.75 3.84
C PRO A 122 13.13 4.50 2.84
N GLU A 123 14.11 3.69 3.23
CA GLU A 123 15.29 3.28 2.47
C GLU A 123 14.96 2.47 1.19
N HIS A 124 13.74 1.94 1.08
CA HIS A 124 13.29 1.09 -0.02
C HIS A 124 12.18 1.72 -0.88
N ARG A 125 11.77 2.97 -0.62
CA ARG A 125 10.68 3.64 -1.37
C ARG A 125 11.03 3.96 -2.83
N LYS A 126 12.32 4.03 -3.16
CA LYS A 126 12.79 4.29 -4.54
C LYS A 126 12.82 3.00 -5.37
N GLY A 127 12.70 3.15 -6.69
CA GLY A 127 12.83 2.02 -7.64
C GLY A 127 11.53 1.31 -8.01
N GLY A 128 10.37 1.93 -7.76
CA GLY A 128 9.09 1.47 -8.31
C GLY A 128 8.41 0.32 -7.58
N VAL A 129 8.97 -0.16 -6.46
CA VAL A 129 8.44 -1.27 -5.65
C VAL A 129 6.97 -1.05 -5.27
N GLY A 130 6.61 0.13 -4.75
CA GLY A 130 5.22 0.39 -4.34
C GLY A 130 4.23 0.33 -5.50
N ARG A 131 4.64 0.79 -6.69
CA ARG A 131 3.81 0.69 -7.90
C ARG A 131 3.64 -0.77 -8.31
N ALA A 132 4.70 -1.57 -8.25
CA ALA A 132 4.64 -2.99 -8.57
C ALA A 132 3.75 -3.76 -7.58
N ALA A 133 3.85 -3.47 -6.27
CA ALA A 133 2.99 -4.07 -5.26
C ALA A 133 1.50 -3.75 -5.52
N VAL A 134 1.16 -2.49 -5.83
CA VAL A 134 -0.22 -2.09 -6.18
C VAL A 134 -0.70 -2.82 -7.43
N ALA A 135 0.13 -2.92 -8.48
CA ALA A 135 -0.24 -3.64 -9.70
C ALA A 135 -0.51 -5.13 -9.45
N MET A 136 0.30 -5.79 -8.60
CA MET A 136 0.05 -7.17 -8.20
C MET A 136 -1.27 -7.32 -7.42
N LEU A 137 -1.60 -6.38 -6.54
CA LEU A 137 -2.89 -6.41 -5.83
C LEU A 137 -4.09 -6.18 -6.76
N GLU A 138 -3.95 -5.34 -7.79
CA GLU A 138 -4.98 -5.18 -8.83
C GLU A 138 -5.22 -6.50 -9.59
N GLU A 139 -4.18 -7.32 -9.78
CA GLU A 139 -4.31 -8.66 -10.36
C GLU A 139 -4.92 -9.67 -9.37
N TYR A 140 -4.50 -9.64 -8.10
CA TYR A 140 -5.01 -10.52 -7.05
C TYR A 140 -6.48 -10.25 -6.73
N ALA A 141 -6.93 -9.00 -6.85
CA ALA A 141 -8.31 -8.60 -6.62
C ALA A 141 -9.33 -9.33 -7.51
N ARG A 142 -8.90 -9.85 -8.66
CA ARG A 142 -9.75 -10.60 -9.59
C ARG A 142 -9.71 -12.11 -9.37
N GLN A 143 -8.92 -12.59 -8.41
CA GLN A 143 -8.57 -14.00 -8.26
C GLN A 143 -8.80 -14.48 -6.82
N GLU A 144 -9.48 -15.62 -6.69
CA GLU A 144 -9.53 -16.36 -5.42
C GLU A 144 -8.11 -16.85 -5.05
N PRO A 145 -7.75 -16.93 -3.76
CA PRO A 145 -8.63 -16.73 -2.59
C PRO A 145 -8.70 -15.28 -2.06
N TYR A 146 -7.94 -14.35 -2.63
CA TYR A 146 -7.78 -12.99 -2.07
C TYR A 146 -8.86 -12.04 -2.56
N GLY A 147 -9.17 -12.11 -3.85
CA GLY A 147 -10.12 -11.27 -4.53
C GLY A 147 -11.45 -11.96 -4.80
N SER A 148 -12.06 -11.57 -5.91
CA SER A 148 -13.29 -12.19 -6.44
C SER A 148 -13.37 -11.97 -7.94
N ARG A 149 -13.95 -12.93 -8.66
CA ARG A 149 -14.27 -12.77 -10.09
C ARG A 149 -15.28 -11.65 -10.36
N ASN A 150 -15.98 -11.18 -9.33
CA ASN A 150 -16.91 -10.05 -9.40
C ASN A 150 -16.20 -8.71 -9.20
N CYS A 151 -14.95 -8.68 -8.74
CA CYS A 151 -14.25 -7.43 -8.49
C CYS A 151 -14.08 -6.66 -9.80
N ARG A 152 -14.57 -5.42 -9.82
CA ARG A 152 -14.48 -4.49 -10.97
C ARG A 152 -13.78 -3.20 -10.60
N THR A 153 -13.58 -2.93 -9.31
CA THR A 153 -13.03 -1.68 -8.82
C THR A 153 -12.12 -1.92 -7.63
N ILE A 154 -10.96 -1.27 -7.66
CA ILE A 154 -10.14 -1.07 -6.47
C ILE A 154 -10.36 0.35 -5.97
N ALA A 155 -10.69 0.47 -4.69
CA ALA A 155 -10.73 1.74 -4.00
C ALA A 155 -9.50 1.91 -3.09
N ILE A 156 -9.20 3.15 -2.79
CA ILE A 156 -8.17 3.54 -1.82
C ILE A 156 -8.59 4.83 -1.13
N THR A 157 -8.06 5.03 0.07
CA THR A 157 -8.03 6.36 0.69
C THR A 157 -6.57 6.78 0.85
N THR A 158 -6.30 8.06 0.71
CA THR A 158 -4.99 8.62 1.02
C THR A 158 -5.11 10.04 1.54
N LEU A 159 -4.06 10.58 2.16
CA LEU A 159 -4.07 11.96 2.64
C LEU A 159 -4.33 12.92 1.47
N SER A 160 -5.30 13.82 1.63
CA SER A 160 -5.70 14.74 0.57
C SER A 160 -4.53 15.61 0.11
N ARG A 161 -4.42 15.86 -1.21
CA ARG A 161 -3.39 16.71 -1.81
C ARG A 161 -3.31 18.11 -1.18
N ARG A 162 -4.40 18.58 -0.58
CA ARG A 162 -4.49 19.87 0.12
C ARG A 162 -3.39 20.03 1.18
N TYR A 163 -3.03 18.96 1.89
CA TYR A 163 -1.95 18.96 2.88
C TYR A 163 -0.54 19.13 2.28
N CYS A 164 -0.38 18.92 0.99
CA CYS A 164 0.85 19.24 0.25
C CYS A 164 0.79 20.64 -0.38
N GLU A 165 -0.38 21.12 -0.81
CA GLU A 165 -0.47 22.29 -1.70
C GLU A 165 -1.07 23.56 -1.10
N GLU A 166 -1.96 23.45 -0.12
CA GLU A 166 -2.66 24.60 0.46
C GLU A 166 -2.01 25.00 1.79
N ASP A 167 -1.57 26.25 1.91
CA ASP A 167 -0.81 26.69 3.09
C ASP A 167 -1.59 26.54 4.40
N ALA A 168 -2.91 26.75 4.39
CA ALA A 168 -3.76 26.52 5.56
C ALA A 168 -3.77 25.05 6.00
N TYR A 169 -3.88 24.12 5.05
CA TYR A 169 -3.86 22.68 5.34
C TYR A 169 -2.47 22.22 5.76
N ARG A 170 -1.41 22.74 5.12
CA ARG A 170 -0.02 22.47 5.50
C ARG A 170 0.26 22.89 6.95
N ALA A 171 -0.22 24.07 7.36
CA ALA A 171 -0.11 24.54 8.73
C ALA A 171 -0.91 23.66 9.71
N GLU A 172 -2.13 23.26 9.35
CA GLU A 172 -2.94 22.34 10.16
C GLU A 172 -2.27 20.97 10.31
N TYR A 173 -1.66 20.43 9.25
CA TYR A 173 -0.91 19.18 9.30
C TYR A 173 0.25 19.26 10.29
N LEU A 174 1.08 20.32 10.21
CA LEU A 174 2.20 20.51 11.14
C LEU A 174 1.76 20.51 12.60
N LEU A 175 0.67 21.24 12.90
CA LEU A 175 0.08 21.27 14.23
C LEU A 175 -0.45 19.89 14.67
N ALA A 176 -1.05 19.13 13.75
CA ALA A 176 -1.65 17.84 14.04
C ALA A 176 -0.63 16.72 14.22
N SER A 177 0.41 16.69 13.37
CA SER A 177 1.41 15.63 13.34
C SER A 177 2.58 15.87 14.29
N GLY A 178 2.81 17.13 14.70
CA GLY A 178 3.99 17.52 15.47
C GLY A 178 5.28 17.54 14.64
N GLU A 179 5.17 17.46 13.32
CA GLU A 179 6.31 17.56 12.41
C GLU A 179 6.88 18.98 12.41
N SER A 180 8.19 19.10 12.16
CA SER A 180 8.84 20.41 12.05
C SER A 180 8.71 21.03 10.66
N GLU A 181 8.54 20.21 9.64
CA GLU A 181 8.52 20.61 8.24
C GLU A 181 7.25 20.12 7.53
N PRO A 182 6.62 20.97 6.70
CA PRO A 182 5.43 20.59 5.97
C PRO A 182 5.76 19.56 4.89
N LEU A 183 4.75 18.77 4.49
CA LEU A 183 4.88 17.85 3.37
C LEU A 183 5.38 18.57 2.12
N GLN A 184 6.25 17.92 1.35
CA GLN A 184 6.80 18.54 0.15
C GLN A 184 5.69 18.75 -0.91
N ARG A 185 5.72 19.91 -1.58
CA ARG A 185 4.83 20.19 -2.72
C ARG A 185 5.10 19.22 -3.87
N GLY A 186 4.05 18.77 -4.55
CA GLY A 186 4.14 17.82 -5.66
C GLY A 186 4.44 16.37 -5.27
N THR A 187 4.51 16.05 -3.97
CA THR A 187 4.76 14.68 -3.47
C THR A 187 3.53 14.04 -2.84
N SER A 188 2.32 14.51 -3.18
CA SER A 188 1.10 13.93 -2.61
C SER A 188 0.90 12.49 -3.08
N ASN A 189 0.41 11.64 -2.19
CA ASN A 189 0.01 10.28 -2.55
C ASN A 189 -1.16 10.29 -3.53
N GLU A 190 -2.04 11.29 -3.45
CA GLU A 190 -3.13 11.50 -4.41
C GLU A 190 -2.57 11.59 -5.84
N ASP A 191 -1.55 12.43 -6.08
CA ASP A 191 -0.93 12.54 -7.41
C ASP A 191 -0.19 11.25 -7.80
N TRP A 192 0.36 10.51 -6.83
CA TRP A 192 1.03 9.23 -7.08
C TRP A 192 0.05 8.15 -7.57
N TYR A 193 -1.12 8.05 -6.93
CA TYR A 193 -2.19 7.15 -7.35
C TYR A 193 -2.87 7.62 -8.64
N ALA A 194 -3.02 8.93 -8.85
CA ALA A 194 -3.53 9.47 -10.11
C ALA A 194 -2.67 9.04 -11.31
N ARG A 195 -1.34 9.05 -11.17
CA ARG A 195 -0.40 8.53 -12.18
C ARG A 195 -0.53 7.02 -12.45
N MET A 196 -1.21 6.28 -11.58
CA MET A 196 -1.51 4.85 -11.74
C MET A 196 -2.93 4.59 -12.26
N GLY A 197 -3.67 5.63 -12.59
CA GLY A 197 -5.02 5.56 -13.16
C GLY A 197 -6.15 5.61 -12.13
N TYR A 198 -5.86 5.89 -10.86
CA TYR A 198 -6.89 6.13 -9.86
C TYR A 198 -7.51 7.53 -10.05
N VAL A 199 -8.83 7.60 -9.95
CA VAL A 199 -9.59 8.85 -10.07
C VAL A 199 -10.19 9.18 -8.71
N LYS A 200 -9.92 10.40 -8.24
CA LYS A 200 -10.55 10.93 -7.02
C LYS A 200 -12.04 11.17 -7.26
N TRP A 201 -12.88 10.80 -6.30
CA TRP A 201 -14.31 11.12 -6.36
C TRP A 201 -14.82 11.99 -5.21
N LYS A 202 -14.12 12.02 -4.06
CA LYS A 202 -14.43 12.93 -2.94
C LYS A 202 -13.25 13.12 -1.98
N ASP A 203 -13.40 14.12 -1.12
CA ASP A 203 -12.54 14.39 0.03
C ASP A 203 -13.39 14.41 1.31
N GLU A 204 -13.03 13.65 2.35
CA GLU A 204 -13.77 13.61 3.63
C GLU A 204 -12.81 13.44 4.83
N PRO A 205 -13.14 13.97 6.02
CA PRO A 205 -12.38 13.69 7.24
C PRO A 205 -12.38 12.20 7.57
N LEU A 206 -11.20 11.59 7.71
CA LEU A 206 -11.09 10.15 7.94
C LEU A 206 -10.05 9.79 9.02
N TYR A 207 -8.81 10.24 8.86
CA TYR A 207 -7.70 9.75 9.68
C TYR A 207 -7.66 10.49 11.02
N LEU A 208 -8.01 9.79 12.11
CA LEU A 208 -7.97 10.35 13.46
C LEU A 208 -6.53 10.74 13.81
N GLN A 209 -6.34 12.03 14.09
CA GLN A 209 -5.05 12.61 14.47
C GLN A 209 -5.29 13.53 15.67
N PRO A 210 -5.40 12.98 16.88
CA PRO A 210 -5.68 13.81 18.06
C PRO A 210 -4.58 14.87 18.22
N MET A 211 -4.99 16.12 18.46
CA MET A 211 -4.08 17.23 18.73
C MET A 211 -4.50 17.95 20.01
N ALA A 212 -3.61 18.79 20.56
CA ALA A 212 -3.90 19.57 21.76
C ALA A 212 -5.21 20.37 21.59
N GLY A 213 -6.20 20.08 22.45
CA GLY A 213 -7.51 20.71 22.41
C GLY A 213 -8.51 20.18 21.36
N ARG A 214 -8.12 19.26 20.48
CA ARG A 214 -9.03 18.61 19.49
C ARG A 214 -8.75 17.10 19.41
N GLN A 215 -9.36 16.34 20.31
CA GLN A 215 -9.17 14.88 20.41
C GLN A 215 -9.82 14.10 19.27
N ASP A 216 -10.85 14.68 18.65
CA ASP A 216 -11.63 14.12 17.55
C ASP A 216 -11.16 14.64 16.17
N PHE A 217 -10.06 15.38 16.13
CA PHE A 217 -9.55 15.91 14.87
C PHE A 217 -9.22 14.79 13.88
N ARG A 218 -9.68 14.96 12.64
CA ARG A 218 -9.43 14.03 11.55
C ARG A 218 -8.79 14.76 10.39
N LEU A 219 -7.68 14.22 9.90
CA LEU A 219 -7.12 14.63 8.63
C LEU A 219 -8.06 14.22 7.49
N VAL A 220 -8.16 15.07 6.48
CA VAL A 220 -8.97 14.84 5.28
C VAL A 220 -8.30 13.80 4.38
N ALA A 221 -9.05 12.76 4.03
CA ALA A 221 -8.65 11.77 3.04
C ALA A 221 -9.27 12.08 1.67
N ALA A 222 -8.47 11.92 0.63
CA ALA A 222 -8.93 11.76 -0.74
C ALA A 222 -9.35 10.30 -0.96
N TYR A 223 -10.57 10.12 -1.46
CA TYR A 223 -11.13 8.83 -1.84
C TYR A 223 -10.92 8.65 -3.34
N MET A 224 -10.18 7.61 -3.74
CA MET A 224 -9.81 7.38 -5.13
C MET A 224 -10.06 5.94 -5.55
N ARG A 225 -10.51 5.75 -6.80
CA ARG A 225 -10.86 4.42 -7.32
C ARG A 225 -10.31 4.20 -8.71
N LYS A 226 -10.12 2.93 -9.06
CA LYS A 226 -9.70 2.50 -10.38
C LYS A 226 -10.53 1.30 -10.80
N ALA A 227 -11.09 1.37 -12.01
CA ALA A 227 -11.72 0.21 -12.63
C ALA A 227 -10.65 -0.82 -13.02
N ILE A 228 -10.88 -2.08 -12.68
CA ILE A 228 -10.01 -3.21 -13.02
C ILE A 228 -10.84 -4.20 -13.84
N ALA A 229 -10.66 -4.16 -15.16
CA ALA A 229 -11.38 -4.99 -16.12
C ALA A 229 -10.88 -6.45 -16.09
#